data_AF-A0A4Y7WHI9-F1
#
_entry.id   AF-A0A4Y7WHI9-F1
#
_cell.length_a   1.000
_cell.length_b   1.000
_cell.length_c   1.000
_cell.angle_alpha   90.00
_cell.angle_beta   90.00
_cell.angle_gamma   90.00
#
_symmetry.space_group_name_H-M   'P 1'
#
loop_
_entity.id
_entity.type
_entity.pdbx_description
1 polymer ?
#
loop_
_entity_poly.entity_id
_entity_poly.type
_entity_poly.pdbx_seq_one_letter_code
_entity_poly.pdbx_strand_id
1 'polypeptide(L)'
;MEVFFHYNWQVRKEWMNWCEQLSQETFLKERIGGVGSFAKTLHHIIDVEWSWIRRLECKPDPETTLSQETTLQDIRQLQQMYQYDVQAFVKRWSPSYENRLFDDGHPPLDTWGVIMRHIIAHEIHHIGQLSIWARELDLKPISANVIGRKLS
;
A
#
# COMPACT_ATOMS: atom_id res chain seq x y z
N MET A 1 -0.25 3.00 -16.00
CA MET A 1 -0.92 2.99 -14.68
C MET A 1 -0.73 1.62 -14.03
N GLU A 2 -1.16 0.52 -14.67
CA GLU A 2 -0.94 -0.86 -14.20
C GLU A 2 0.52 -1.19 -13.81
N VAL A 3 1.50 -0.76 -14.63
CA VAL A 3 2.94 -0.98 -14.34
C VAL A 3 3.37 -0.51 -12.94
N PHE A 4 2.78 0.58 -12.43
CA PHE A 4 3.12 1.11 -11.12
C PHE A 4 2.46 0.34 -9.98
N PHE A 5 1.31 -0.28 -10.20
CA PHE A 5 0.72 -1.23 -9.25
C PHE A 5 1.58 -2.49 -9.13
N HIS A 6 2.03 -3.06 -10.26
CA HIS A 6 2.95 -4.21 -10.23
C HIS A 6 4.28 -3.87 -9.57
N TYR A 7 4.84 -2.69 -9.85
CA TYR A 7 6.02 -2.17 -9.16
C TYR A 7 5.80 -2.12 -7.64
N ASN A 8 4.71 -1.47 -7.22
CA ASN A 8 4.35 -1.30 -5.82
C ASN A 8 4.19 -2.65 -5.11
N TRP A 9 3.41 -3.58 -5.67
CA TRP A 9 3.22 -4.92 -5.09
C TRP A 9 4.54 -5.69 -4.95
N GLN A 10 5.43 -5.58 -5.95
CA GLN A 10 6.73 -6.21 -5.90
C GLN A 10 7.59 -5.61 -4.76
N VAL A 11 7.67 -4.29 -4.68
CA VAL A 11 8.47 -3.58 -3.65
C VAL A 11 7.90 -3.83 -2.26
N ARG A 12 6.59 -3.78 -2.08
CA ARG A 12 5.90 -4.09 -0.82
C ARG A 12 6.20 -5.51 -0.36
N LYS A 13 6.18 -6.48 -1.28
CA LYS A 13 6.56 -7.88 -0.99
C LYS A 13 8.02 -7.98 -0.53
N GLU A 14 8.93 -7.30 -1.20
CA GLU A 14 10.34 -7.25 -0.81
C GLU A 14 10.52 -6.60 0.58
N TRP A 15 9.76 -5.56 0.90
CA TRP A 15 9.76 -4.94 2.24
C TRP A 15 9.17 -5.86 3.31
N MET A 16 8.09 -6.58 3.03
CA MET A 16 7.59 -7.60 3.97
C MET A 16 8.64 -8.68 4.22
N ASN A 17 9.34 -9.16 3.18
CA ASN A 17 10.44 -10.11 3.36
C ASN A 17 11.60 -9.49 4.16
N TRP A 18 11.93 -8.22 3.91
CA TRP A 18 12.96 -7.49 4.65
C TRP A 18 12.62 -7.38 6.15
N CYS A 19 11.33 -7.24 6.49
CA CYS A 19 10.87 -7.18 7.88
C CYS A 19 11.02 -8.51 8.63
N GLU A 20 11.24 -9.65 7.96
CA GLU A 20 11.45 -10.95 8.63
C GLU A 20 12.70 -10.98 9.51
N GLN A 21 13.67 -10.11 9.25
CA GLN A 21 14.87 -9.99 10.07
C GLN A 21 14.64 -9.21 11.38
N LEU A 22 13.50 -8.53 11.52
CA LEU A 22 13.20 -7.69 12.68
C LEU A 22 12.58 -8.53 13.81
N SER A 23 12.90 -8.20 15.05
CA SER A 23 12.12 -8.68 16.19
C SER A 23 10.71 -8.10 16.14
N GLN A 24 9.74 -8.80 16.74
CA GLN A 24 8.36 -8.31 16.86
C GLN A 24 8.31 -6.93 17.52
N GLU A 25 9.11 -6.72 18.58
CA GLU A 25 9.24 -5.41 19.23
C GLU A 25 9.71 -4.34 18.23
N THR A 26 10.75 -4.60 17.43
CA THR A 26 11.29 -3.62 16.47
C THR A 26 10.31 -3.32 15.33
N PHE A 27 9.54 -4.31 14.90
CA PHE A 27 8.51 -4.20 13.87
C PHE A 27 7.35 -3.30 14.31
N LEU A 28 6.96 -3.39 15.58
CA LEU A 28 5.87 -2.62 16.19
C LEU A 28 6.32 -1.28 16.77
N LYS A 29 7.61 -1.12 17.09
CA LYS A 29 8.16 0.06 17.77
C LYS A 29 7.78 1.36 17.08
N GLU A 30 7.28 2.30 17.88
CA GLU A 30 6.99 3.67 17.44
C GLU A 30 8.27 4.41 17.00
N ARG A 31 8.14 5.16 15.92
CA ARG A 31 9.19 5.94 15.26
C ARG A 31 8.62 7.28 14.83
N ILE A 32 9.51 8.25 14.66
CA ILE A 32 9.12 9.57 14.16
C ILE A 32 8.90 9.48 12.64
N GLY A 33 7.80 10.08 12.19
CA GLY A 33 7.42 10.17 10.77
C GLY A 33 6.34 9.16 10.37
N GLY A 34 5.71 9.43 9.22
CA GLY A 34 4.69 8.54 8.66
C GLY A 34 3.57 8.20 9.64
N VAL A 35 3.18 6.92 9.66
CA VAL A 35 2.14 6.39 10.54
C VAL A 35 2.69 5.69 11.79
N GLY A 36 3.97 5.87 12.10
CA GLY A 36 4.55 5.54 13.41
C GLY A 36 5.30 4.20 13.52
N SER A 37 5.09 3.19 12.68
CA SER A 37 5.91 1.96 12.74
C SER A 37 5.94 1.20 11.42
N PHE A 38 6.82 0.20 11.28
CA PHE A 38 6.84 -0.68 10.10
C PHE A 38 5.52 -1.42 9.94
N ALA A 39 4.99 -1.99 11.02
CA ALA A 39 3.71 -2.68 11.04
C ALA A 39 2.56 -1.77 10.62
N LYS A 40 2.44 -0.59 11.25
CA LYS A 40 1.40 0.40 10.93
C LYS A 40 1.49 0.87 9.49
N THR A 41 2.70 1.08 8.98
CA THR A 41 2.91 1.58 7.61
C THR A 41 2.50 0.55 6.57
N LEU A 42 2.92 -0.70 6.72
CA LEU A 42 2.53 -1.75 5.78
C LEU A 42 1.03 -2.01 5.81
N HIS A 43 0.42 -2.06 7.01
CA HIS A 43 -1.03 -2.14 7.14
C HIS A 43 -1.73 -0.98 6.45
N HIS A 44 -1.33 0.26 6.75
CA HIS A 44 -1.95 1.47 6.21
C HIS A 44 -1.90 1.51 4.68
N ILE A 45 -0.79 1.10 4.07
CA ILE A 45 -0.67 1.00 2.61
C ILE A 45 -1.71 0.00 2.04
N ILE A 46 -1.79 -1.20 2.62
CA ILE A 46 -2.69 -2.27 2.15
C ILE A 46 -4.16 -1.85 2.32
N ASP A 47 -4.49 -1.30 3.48
CA ASP A 47 -5.84 -0.85 3.82
C ASP A 47 -6.29 0.28 2.89
N VAL A 48 -5.50 1.34 2.74
CA VAL A 48 -5.85 2.48 1.86
C VAL A 48 -6.00 2.06 0.40
N GLU A 49 -5.10 1.21 -0.12
CA GLU A 49 -5.21 0.69 -1.49
C GLU A 49 -6.55 -0.02 -1.70
N TRP A 50 -6.89 -0.97 -0.82
CA TRP A 50 -8.13 -1.72 -0.95
C TRP A 50 -9.36 -0.84 -0.73
N SER A 51 -9.38 -0.01 0.31
CA SER A 51 -10.49 0.88 0.64
C SER A 51 -10.84 1.81 -0.52
N TRP A 52 -9.87 2.41 -1.19
CA TRP A 52 -10.15 3.22 -2.38
C TRP A 52 -10.78 2.40 -3.51
N ILE A 53 -10.28 1.20 -3.78
CA ILE A 53 -10.88 0.31 -4.78
C ILE A 53 -12.33 -0.02 -4.42
N ARG A 54 -12.62 -0.35 -3.16
CA ARG A 54 -13.97 -0.64 -2.68
C ARG A 54 -14.90 0.55 -2.85
N ARG A 55 -14.43 1.76 -2.52
CA ARG A 55 -15.17 3.02 -2.68
C ARG A 55 -15.50 3.32 -4.13
N LEU A 56 -14.54 3.17 -5.04
CA LEU A 56 -14.78 3.32 -6.49
C LEU A 56 -15.85 2.34 -6.98
N GLU A 57 -15.90 1.13 -6.43
CA GLU A 57 -16.93 0.13 -6.76
C GLU A 57 -18.26 0.30 -6.00
N CYS A 58 -18.40 1.33 -5.15
CA CYS A 58 -19.54 1.49 -4.23
C CYS A 58 -19.80 0.25 -3.36
N LYS A 59 -18.73 -0.46 -2.97
CA LYS A 59 -18.80 -1.66 -2.12
C LYS A 59 -18.53 -1.33 -0.66
N PRO A 60 -19.00 -2.16 0.30
CA PRO A 60 -18.66 -2.01 1.72
C PRO A 60 -17.15 -2.06 1.95
N ASP A 61 -16.67 -1.20 2.84
CA ASP A 61 -15.27 -1.00 3.22
C ASP A 61 -15.20 -1.00 4.77
N PRO A 62 -15.32 -2.17 5.41
CA PRO A 62 -15.24 -2.29 6.86
C PRO A 62 -13.84 -1.89 7.36
N GLU A 63 -13.82 -1.10 8.43
CA GLU A 63 -12.57 -0.66 9.05
C GLU A 63 -11.77 -1.84 9.61
N THR A 64 -10.46 -1.83 9.37
CA THR A 64 -9.53 -2.78 9.98
C THR A 64 -8.62 -2.08 10.96
N THR A 65 -8.43 -2.69 12.14
CA THR A 65 -7.59 -2.14 13.19
C THR A 65 -6.44 -3.09 13.52
N LEU A 66 -5.26 -2.49 13.68
CA LEU A 66 -4.10 -3.18 14.22
C LEU A 66 -4.23 -3.31 15.74
N SER A 67 -3.75 -4.43 16.27
CA SER A 67 -3.56 -4.63 17.70
C SER A 67 -2.09 -4.54 18.06
N GLN A 68 -1.77 -4.47 19.36
CA GLN A 68 -0.38 -4.57 19.83
C GLN A 68 0.23 -5.97 19.61
N GLU A 69 -0.59 -6.95 19.24
CA GLU A 69 -0.17 -8.33 18.99
C GLU A 69 0.03 -8.61 17.49
N THR A 70 -0.20 -7.63 16.62
CA THR A 70 -0.07 -7.81 15.17
C THR A 70 1.33 -8.29 14.80
N THR A 71 1.36 -9.39 14.06
CA THR A 71 2.55 -9.99 13.50
C THR A 71 2.71 -9.64 12.02
N LEU A 72 3.91 -9.82 11.48
CA LEU A 72 4.14 -9.73 10.04
C LEU A 72 3.26 -10.72 9.25
N GLN A 73 2.93 -11.87 9.83
CA GLN A 73 2.07 -12.87 9.19
C GLN A 73 0.63 -12.36 9.05
N ASP A 74 0.11 -11.62 10.02
CA ASP A 74 -1.22 -11.02 9.94
C ASP A 74 -1.28 -9.98 8.81
N ILE A 75 -0.22 -9.17 8.65
CA ILE A 75 -0.09 -8.22 7.52
C ILE A 75 -0.08 -8.94 6.17
N ARG A 76 0.63 -10.08 6.06
CA ARG A 76 0.64 -10.89 4.84
C ARG A 76 -0.73 -11.48 4.53
N GLN A 77 -1.46 -11.96 5.55
CA GLN A 77 -2.81 -12.48 5.40
C GLN A 77 -3.78 -11.39 4.94
N LEU A 78 -3.70 -10.20 5.53
CA LEU A 78 -4.48 -9.03 5.11
C LEU A 78 -4.22 -8.70 3.64
N GLN A 79 -2.94 -8.60 3.25
CA GLN A 79 -2.60 -8.36 1.85
C GLN A 79 -3.18 -9.44 0.94
N GLN A 80 -3.02 -10.72 1.28
CA GLN A 80 -3.51 -11.81 0.45
C GLN A 80 -5.04 -11.76 0.29
N MET A 81 -5.76 -11.43 1.37
CA MET A 81 -7.21 -11.28 1.36
C MET A 81 -7.66 -10.17 0.40
N TYR A 82 -6.99 -9.03 0.43
CA TYR A 82 -7.37 -7.85 -0.35
C TYR A 82 -6.85 -7.87 -1.79
N GLN A 83 -5.71 -8.54 -2.03
CA GLN A 83 -5.03 -8.57 -3.31
C GLN A 83 -5.93 -9.10 -4.44
N TYR A 84 -6.81 -10.06 -4.16
CA TYR A 84 -7.72 -10.62 -5.16
C TYR A 84 -8.64 -9.54 -5.77
N ASP A 85 -9.28 -8.74 -4.91
CA ASP A 85 -10.16 -7.65 -5.32
C ASP A 85 -9.38 -6.56 -6.09
N VAL A 86 -8.23 -6.15 -5.54
CA VAL A 86 -7.41 -5.07 -6.12
C VAL A 86 -6.86 -5.50 -7.49
N GLN A 87 -6.30 -6.70 -7.61
CA GLN A 87 -5.77 -7.19 -8.89
C GLN A 87 -6.87 -7.30 -9.96
N ALA A 88 -8.04 -7.81 -9.57
CA ALA A 88 -9.18 -7.89 -10.48
C ALA A 88 -9.60 -6.50 -10.98
N PHE A 89 -9.61 -5.49 -10.10
CA PHE A 89 -9.93 -4.11 -10.46
C PHE A 89 -8.87 -3.47 -11.37
N VAL A 90 -7.59 -3.58 -11.02
CA VAL A 90 -6.49 -3.00 -11.81
C VAL A 90 -6.44 -3.63 -13.21
N LYS A 91 -6.57 -4.96 -13.30
CA LYS A 91 -6.52 -5.70 -14.57
C LYS A 91 -7.68 -5.36 -15.52
N ARG A 92 -8.87 -5.09 -14.97
CA ARG A 92 -10.05 -4.74 -15.78
C ARG A 92 -10.15 -3.25 -16.09
N TRP A 93 -9.17 -2.44 -15.67
CA TRP A 93 -9.20 -1.01 -15.90
C TRP A 93 -9.36 -0.68 -17.39
N SER A 94 -10.32 0.20 -17.69
CA SER A 94 -10.60 0.68 -19.03
C SER A 94 -10.30 2.18 -19.12
N PRO A 95 -9.78 2.70 -20.24
CA PRO A 95 -9.66 4.14 -20.47
C PRO A 95 -10.95 4.93 -20.23
N SER A 96 -12.12 4.28 -20.36
CA SER A 96 -13.42 4.90 -20.06
C SER A 96 -13.61 5.27 -18.58
N TYR A 97 -12.84 4.68 -17.67
CA TYR A 97 -12.89 5.02 -16.24
C TYR A 97 -12.09 6.27 -15.90
N GLU A 98 -11.11 6.63 -16.72
CA GLU A 98 -10.14 7.70 -16.44
C GLU A 98 -10.77 9.01 -15.98
N ASN A 99 -11.83 9.45 -16.69
CA ASN A 99 -12.51 10.72 -16.45
C ASN A 99 -13.86 10.57 -15.72
N ARG A 100 -14.18 9.38 -15.21
CA ARG A 100 -15.39 9.18 -14.41
C ARG A 100 -15.23 9.95 -13.11
N LEU A 101 -16.21 10.78 -12.77
CA LEU A 101 -16.24 11.47 -11.49
C LEU A 101 -16.55 10.48 -10.36
N PHE A 102 -15.80 10.61 -9.28
CA PHE A 102 -16.11 9.97 -7.99
C PHE A 102 -16.86 10.97 -7.13
N ASP A 103 -18.04 10.57 -6.65
CA ASP A 103 -18.91 11.39 -5.80
C ASP A 103 -19.20 10.63 -4.50
N ASP A 104 -18.61 11.12 -3.41
CA ASP A 104 -18.85 10.67 -2.05
C ASP A 104 -19.66 11.70 -1.23
N GLY A 105 -20.35 12.63 -1.93
CA GLY A 105 -21.11 13.72 -1.33
C GLY A 105 -20.27 14.92 -0.91
N HIS A 106 -18.95 14.94 -1.15
CA HIS A 106 -18.05 16.01 -0.73
C HIS A 106 -17.31 16.64 -1.92
N PRO A 107 -17.82 17.73 -2.52
CA PRO A 107 -17.11 18.46 -3.56
C PRO A 107 -15.85 19.18 -3.02
N PRO A 108 -14.80 19.40 -3.85
CA PRO A 108 -14.73 19.12 -5.29
C PRO A 108 -14.54 17.63 -5.60
N LEU A 109 -15.19 17.17 -6.67
CA LEU A 109 -15.12 15.78 -7.11
C LEU A 109 -13.80 15.49 -7.83
N ASP A 110 -13.15 14.41 -7.45
CA ASP A 110 -12.01 13.85 -8.19
C ASP A 110 -12.46 12.87 -9.27
N THR A 111 -11.58 12.63 -10.25
CA THR A 111 -11.80 11.55 -11.22
C THR A 111 -11.23 10.24 -10.68
N TRP A 112 -11.79 9.12 -11.15
CA TRP A 112 -11.26 7.80 -10.81
C TRP A 112 -9.78 7.68 -11.20
N GLY A 113 -9.37 8.26 -12.33
CA GLY A 113 -7.96 8.28 -12.74
C GLY A 113 -7.06 9.00 -11.72
N VAL A 114 -7.51 10.13 -11.16
CA VAL A 114 -6.79 10.84 -10.08
C VAL A 114 -6.68 9.96 -8.84
N ILE A 115 -7.76 9.30 -8.43
CA ILE A 115 -7.76 8.38 -7.29
C ILE A 115 -6.77 7.23 -7.50
N MET A 116 -6.75 6.60 -8.69
CA MET A 116 -5.78 5.54 -8.98
C MET A 116 -4.32 6.03 -8.90
N ARG A 117 -4.04 7.27 -9.32
CA ARG A 117 -2.72 7.89 -9.17
C ARG A 117 -2.40 8.25 -7.71
N HIS A 118 -3.41 8.65 -6.93
CA HIS A 118 -3.27 8.86 -5.50
C HIS A 118 -2.85 7.57 -4.80
N ILE A 119 -3.51 6.43 -5.07
CA ILE A 119 -3.13 5.12 -4.50
C ILE A 119 -1.66 4.79 -4.82
N ILE A 120 -1.25 4.95 -6.08
CA ILE A 120 0.14 4.71 -6.50
C ILE A 120 1.12 5.60 -5.72
N ALA A 121 0.87 6.91 -5.67
CA ALA A 121 1.76 7.87 -5.02
C ALA A 121 1.80 7.68 -3.50
N HIS A 122 0.66 7.34 -2.88
CA HIS A 122 0.50 7.09 -1.45
C HIS A 122 1.43 5.98 -0.97
N GLU A 123 1.43 4.84 -1.67
CA GLU A 123 2.32 3.75 -1.30
C GLU A 123 3.80 4.10 -1.52
N ILE A 124 4.15 4.71 -2.66
CA ILE A 124 5.54 5.12 -2.93
C ILE A 124 6.04 6.06 -1.84
N HIS A 125 5.20 7.00 -1.40
CA HIS A 125 5.49 7.92 -0.30
C HIS A 125 5.79 7.18 1.01
N HIS A 126 4.93 6.25 1.42
CA HIS A 126 5.09 5.51 2.68
C HIS A 126 6.23 4.49 2.64
N ILE A 127 6.47 3.84 1.50
CA ILE A 127 7.65 2.98 1.31
C ILE A 127 8.95 3.79 1.41
N GLY A 128 8.95 5.05 0.94
CA GLY A 128 10.06 5.96 1.12
C GLY A 128 10.42 6.18 2.60
N GLN A 129 9.41 6.27 3.48
CA GLN A 129 9.62 6.42 4.92
C GLN A 129 10.31 5.19 5.54
N LEU A 130 9.91 3.98 5.13
CA LEU A 130 10.55 2.74 5.58
C LEU A 130 12.05 2.72 5.25
N SER A 131 12.45 3.30 4.12
CA SER A 131 13.85 3.38 3.72
C SER A 131 14.72 4.19 4.68
N ILE A 132 14.15 5.22 5.32
CA ILE A 132 14.85 6.03 6.32
C ILE A 132 15.00 5.23 7.61
N TRP A 133 13.93 4.62 8.11
CA TRP A 133 13.98 3.80 9.33
C TRP A 133 14.88 2.57 9.20
N ALA A 134 14.96 1.98 8.01
CA ALA A 134 15.93 0.92 7.73
C ALA A 134 17.37 1.40 7.98
N ARG A 135 17.71 2.62 7.55
CA ARG A 135 19.04 3.22 7.80
C ARG A 135 19.27 3.57 9.26
N GLU A 136 18.25 4.01 9.99
CA GLU A 136 18.34 4.23 11.44
C GLU A 136 18.65 2.93 12.21
N LEU A 137 18.25 1.77 11.65
CA LEU A 137 18.58 0.45 12.18
C LEU A 137 19.94 -0.08 11.69
N ASP A 138 20.71 0.72 10.96
CA ASP A 138 21.94 0.32 10.26
C ASP A 138 21.74 -0.87 9.30
N LEU A 139 20.53 -0.98 8.75
CA LEU A 139 20.15 -2.01 7.79
C LEU A 139 20.05 -1.43 6.38
N LYS A 140 20.44 -2.21 5.37
CA LYS A 140 20.32 -1.81 3.97
C LYS A 140 18.84 -1.86 3.54
N PRO A 141 18.25 -0.77 3.03
CA PRO A 141 16.88 -0.77 2.54
C PRO A 141 16.76 -1.51 1.20
N ILE A 142 15.54 -1.91 0.88
CA ILE A 142 15.17 -2.42 -0.44
C ILE A 142 15.33 -1.30 -1.48
N SER A 143 15.67 -1.66 -2.72
CA SER A 143 15.79 -0.70 -3.82
C SER A 143 14.41 -0.14 -4.20
N ALA A 144 14.29 1.18 -4.33
CA ALA A 144 13.09 1.83 -4.88
C ALA A 144 13.16 2.01 -6.41
N ASN A 145 14.13 1.41 -7.10
CA ASN A 145 14.25 1.57 -8.54
C ASN A 145 13.11 0.85 -9.26
N VAL A 146 12.39 1.57 -10.11
CA VAL A 146 11.41 0.95 -11.03
C VAL A 146 12.13 0.19 -12.16
N ILE A 147 13.26 0.73 -12.63
CA ILE A 147 14.05 0.17 -13.73
C ILE A 147 14.73 -1.13 -13.28
N GLY A 148 14.76 -2.13 -14.17
CA GLY A 148 15.42 -3.41 -13.93
C GLY A 148 14.58 -4.46 -13.20
N ARG A 149 13.29 -4.17 -12.97
CA ARG A 149 12.38 -5.06 -12.23
C ARG A 149 11.57 -6.04 -13.07
N LYS A 150 11.78 -6.08 -14.40
CA LYS A 150 11.05 -6.94 -15.36
C LYS A 150 9.54 -6.72 -15.32
N LEU A 151 9.11 -5.47 -15.17
CA LEU A 151 7.71 -5.06 -15.24
C LEU A 151 7.28 -4.99 -16.71
N SER A 152 6.07 -5.46 -17.01
CA SER A 152 5.44 -5.42 -18.34
C SER A 152 4.24 -4.51 -18.35
#